data_AF-A0A2S5KIK8-F1
#
_entry.id   AF-A0A2S5KIK8-F1
#
_cell.length_a   1.000
_cell.length_b   1.000
_cell.length_c   1.000
_cell.angle_alpha   90.00
_cell.angle_beta   90.00
_cell.angle_gamma   90.00
#
_symmetry.space_group_name_H-M   'P 1'
#
loop_
_entity.id
_entity.type
_entity.pdbx_description
1 polymer ?
#
loop_
_entity_poly.entity_id
_entity_poly.type
_entity_poly.pdbx_seq_one_letter_code
_entity_poly.pdbx_strand_id
1 'polypeptide(L)'
;MTLPGLQPLHSSSFLINAPSLLRTRTLSALHREIASLRRRAAEARLRGQLNEAISLLRQAQPLIRQSSMAYGPAVHAELALAMQQAGDLAGARLQLEESLAIADELCRGKHLSNSQDVQDFLQEHFLTSLYAHLSGVCREQGDITKSDEAEQLHLVHEQRYKSGLQRWQALRQQAMQAPSPSQFTSSVDREEHDPLWQEDEDFWERWQRQFLIVLTAIMLAIVALHFGLA
;
A
#
# COMPACT_ATOMS: atom_id res chain seq x y z
N MET A 1 12.48 10.90 32.73
CA MET A 1 13.19 11.70 31.71
C MET A 1 12.20 12.12 30.66
N THR A 2 11.73 13.36 30.75
CA THR A 2 10.74 14.00 29.88
C THR A 2 11.47 14.66 28.71
N LEU A 3 11.09 14.33 27.47
CA LEU A 3 11.59 15.02 26.28
C LEU A 3 10.93 16.42 26.19
N PRO A 4 11.70 17.50 26.01
CA PRO A 4 11.15 18.84 25.91
C PRO A 4 10.72 19.15 24.45
N GLY A 5 9.53 19.75 24.31
CA GLY A 5 9.26 20.70 23.22
C GLY A 5 8.85 20.12 21.87
N LEU A 6 7.73 19.40 21.79
CA LEU A 6 6.93 19.36 20.56
C LEU A 6 5.73 20.28 20.76
N GLN A 7 5.87 21.55 20.39
CA GLN A 7 4.72 22.44 20.23
C GLN A 7 3.89 21.99 19.01
N PRO A 8 2.56 22.16 19.05
CA PRO A 8 1.69 21.82 17.93
C PRO A 8 2.02 22.73 16.75
N LEU A 9 2.66 22.18 15.71
CA LEU A 9 2.92 22.87 14.45
C LEU A 9 1.62 23.02 13.68
N HIS A 10 0.86 24.06 14.02
CA HIS A 10 -0.17 24.62 13.15
C HIS A 10 0.52 25.26 11.95
N SER A 11 0.62 24.55 10.83
CA SER A 11 0.58 25.07 9.44
C SER A 11 1.21 24.09 8.46
N SER A 12 0.40 23.59 7.52
CA SER A 12 0.81 22.73 6.39
C SER A 12 1.92 23.32 5.51
N SER A 13 2.25 24.61 5.67
CA SER A 13 3.27 25.32 4.89
C SER A 13 4.73 25.08 5.33
N PHE A 14 4.99 24.54 6.52
CA PHE A 14 6.37 24.44 7.03
C PHE A 14 7.21 23.39 6.29
N LEU A 15 6.60 22.27 5.87
CA LEU A 15 7.31 21.21 5.15
C LEU A 15 7.74 21.64 3.74
N ILE A 16 7.02 22.58 3.11
CA ILE A 16 7.28 23.05 1.74
C ILE A 16 8.52 23.95 1.66
N ASN A 17 8.92 24.60 2.75
CA ASN A 17 10.07 25.53 2.79
C ASN A 17 11.29 25.01 3.59
N ALA A 18 11.19 23.82 4.20
CA ALA A 18 12.31 23.24 4.94
C ALA A 18 13.42 22.69 4.01
N PRO A 19 14.71 22.81 4.40
CA PRO A 19 15.82 22.15 3.72
C PRO A 19 15.57 20.64 3.55
N SER A 20 15.99 20.07 2.42
CA SER A 20 15.67 18.69 2.00
C SER A 20 15.98 17.63 3.07
N LEU A 21 17.08 17.77 3.81
CA LEU A 21 17.47 16.86 4.90
C LEU A 21 16.57 16.96 6.14
N LEU A 22 16.04 18.15 6.46
CA LEU A 22 15.07 18.33 7.53
C LEU A 22 13.71 17.78 7.10
N ARG A 23 13.31 18.01 5.84
CA ARG A 23 12.09 17.43 5.26
C ARG A 23 12.09 15.90 5.30
N THR A 24 13.18 15.25 4.89
CA THR A 24 13.27 13.77 4.88
C THR A 24 13.28 13.18 6.29
N ARG A 25 13.97 13.80 7.24
CA ARG A 25 13.96 13.36 8.65
C ARG A 25 12.58 13.47 9.26
N THR A 26 11.89 14.60 9.08
CA THR A 26 10.53 14.81 9.60
C THR A 26 9.54 13.84 8.96
N LEU A 27 9.63 13.62 7.64
CA LEU A 27 8.81 12.65 6.92
C LEU A 27 9.01 11.22 7.45
N SER A 28 10.27 10.82 7.68
CA SER A 28 10.59 9.49 8.22
C SER A 28 10.06 9.30 9.66
N ALA A 29 10.03 10.36 10.46
CA ALA A 29 9.49 10.32 11.81
C ALA A 29 7.97 10.13 11.79
N LEU A 30 7.28 10.89 10.94
CA LEU A 30 5.83 10.75 10.74
C LEU A 30 5.45 9.35 10.24
N HIS A 31 6.18 8.79 9.27
CA HIS A 31 5.94 7.43 8.79
C HIS A 31 6.09 6.37 9.88
N ARG A 32 7.13 6.49 10.72
CA ARG A 32 7.33 5.58 11.86
C ARG A 32 6.21 5.69 12.87
N GLU A 33 5.75 6.90 13.16
CA GLU A 33 4.66 7.14 14.11
C GLU A 33 3.33 6.57 13.60
N ILE A 34 2.97 6.83 12.34
CA ILE A 34 1.78 6.26 11.69
C ILE A 34 1.83 4.73 11.72
N ALA A 35 2.97 4.14 11.35
CA ALA A 35 3.14 2.68 11.38
C ALA A 35 3.01 2.10 12.80
N SER A 36 3.53 2.80 13.82
CA SER A 36 3.40 2.41 15.22
C SER A 36 1.95 2.44 15.70
N LEU A 37 1.21 3.51 15.37
CA LEU A 37 -0.21 3.64 15.72
C LEU A 37 -1.05 2.54 15.08
N ARG A 38 -0.85 2.27 13.79
CA ARG A 38 -1.54 1.18 13.07
C ARG A 38 -1.29 -0.19 13.70
N ARG A 39 -0.03 -0.49 14.03
CA ARG A 39 0.32 -1.77 14.67
C ARG A 39 -0.40 -1.94 16.02
N ARG A 40 -0.34 -0.91 16.87
CA ARG A 40 -1.03 -0.92 18.16
C ARG A 40 -2.54 -1.04 18.00
N ALA A 41 -3.11 -0.41 16.97
CA ALA A 41 -4.53 -0.53 16.67
C ALA A 41 -4.91 -1.96 16.24
N ALA A 42 -4.08 -2.60 15.42
CA ALA A 42 -4.27 -3.99 15.02
C ALA A 42 -4.23 -4.93 16.24
N GLU A 43 -3.24 -4.75 17.14
CA GLU A 43 -3.14 -5.51 18.39
C GLU A 43 -4.37 -5.31 19.29
N ALA A 44 -4.81 -4.07 19.48
CA ALA A 44 -6.01 -3.75 20.26
C ALA A 44 -7.26 -4.42 19.65
N ARG A 45 -7.39 -4.41 18.32
CA ARG A 45 -8.49 -5.04 17.59
C ARG A 45 -8.51 -6.57 17.79
N LEU A 46 -7.34 -7.21 17.73
CA LEU A 46 -7.20 -8.65 17.99
C LEU A 46 -7.58 -9.03 19.43
N ARG A 47 -7.38 -8.12 20.39
CA ARG A 47 -7.81 -8.28 21.78
C ARG A 47 -9.29 -7.92 22.02
N GLY A 48 -10.04 -7.57 20.97
CA GLY A 48 -11.43 -7.09 21.09
C GLY A 48 -11.55 -5.68 21.69
N GLN A 49 -10.45 -4.95 21.85
CA GLN A 49 -10.41 -3.58 22.37
C GLN A 49 -10.72 -2.57 21.27
N LEU A 50 -11.92 -2.67 20.67
CA LEU A 50 -12.28 -1.95 19.45
C LEU A 50 -12.25 -0.42 19.62
N ASN A 51 -12.67 0.11 20.77
CA ASN A 51 -12.61 1.54 21.06
C ASN A 51 -11.17 2.07 21.12
N GLU A 52 -10.23 1.26 21.62
CA GLU A 52 -8.81 1.61 21.63
C GLU A 52 -8.25 1.61 20.20
N ALA A 53 -8.56 0.59 19.40
CA ALA A 53 -8.18 0.53 17.99
C ALA A 53 -8.67 1.75 17.21
N ILE A 54 -9.95 2.11 17.37
CA ILE A 54 -10.56 3.30 16.75
C ILE A 54 -9.83 4.58 17.18
N SER A 55 -9.52 4.72 18.47
CA SER A 55 -8.81 5.90 18.99
C SER A 55 -7.40 6.03 18.40
N LEU A 56 -6.65 4.93 18.33
CA LEU A 56 -5.31 4.90 17.76
C LEU A 56 -5.29 5.26 16.27
N LEU A 57 -6.27 4.78 15.51
CA LEU A 57 -6.38 5.08 14.08
C LEU A 57 -6.81 6.54 13.82
N ARG A 58 -7.69 7.10 14.67
CA ARG A 58 -8.01 8.54 14.64
C ARG A 58 -6.80 9.41 14.97
N GLN A 59 -5.91 8.96 15.84
CA GLN A 59 -4.64 9.67 16.11
C GLN A 59 -3.70 9.67 14.90
N ALA A 60 -3.76 8.65 14.04
CA ALA A 60 -2.94 8.58 12.83
C ALA A 60 -3.43 9.51 11.70
N GLN A 61 -4.74 9.76 11.60
CA GLN A 61 -5.34 10.60 10.53
C GLN A 61 -4.71 11.99 10.35
N PRO A 62 -4.48 12.81 11.40
CA PRO A 62 -3.83 14.12 11.22
C PRO A 62 -2.39 14.00 10.71
N LEU A 63 -1.69 12.91 11.02
CA LEU A 63 -0.31 12.68 10.60
C LEU A 63 -0.22 12.34 9.10
N ILE A 64 -1.21 11.63 8.56
CA ILE A 64 -1.29 11.30 7.13
C ILE A 64 -1.34 12.57 6.28
N ARG A 65 -2.09 13.59 6.71
CA ARG A 65 -2.15 14.88 6.00
C ARG A 65 -0.78 15.56 5.92
N GLN A 66 0.15 15.21 6.81
CA GLN A 66 1.49 15.78 6.92
C GLN A 66 2.57 14.92 6.24
N SER A 67 2.33 13.62 6.02
CA SER A 67 3.38 12.63 5.67
C SER A 67 3.33 12.09 4.24
N SER A 68 2.59 12.72 3.33
CA SER A 68 2.14 12.15 2.05
C SER A 68 0.98 11.16 2.20
N MET A 69 0.01 11.28 1.29
CA MET A 69 -1.28 10.58 1.28
C MET A 69 -1.15 9.05 1.13
N ALA A 70 0.06 8.50 0.94
CA ALA A 70 0.28 7.07 0.71
C ALA A 70 -0.24 6.15 1.83
N TYR A 71 -0.28 6.62 3.08
CA TYR A 71 -0.85 5.87 4.21
C TYR A 71 -2.35 6.08 4.40
N GLY A 72 -2.93 7.08 3.74
CA GLY A 72 -4.34 7.47 3.87
C GLY A 72 -5.28 6.30 3.67
N PRO A 73 -5.25 5.63 2.52
CA PRO A 73 -6.23 4.58 2.24
C PRO A 73 -6.20 3.47 3.31
N ALA A 74 -5.01 3.03 3.72
CA ALA A 74 -4.87 1.95 4.70
C ALA A 74 -5.42 2.32 6.09
N VAL A 75 -5.14 3.54 6.60
CA VAL A 75 -5.65 3.95 7.92
C VAL A 75 -7.17 4.09 7.90
N HIS A 76 -7.74 4.63 6.83
CA HIS A 76 -9.18 4.73 6.68
C HIS A 76 -9.84 3.34 6.59
N ALA A 77 -9.25 2.40 5.86
CA ALA A 77 -9.74 1.02 5.77
C ALA A 77 -9.67 0.27 7.12
N GLU A 78 -8.57 0.41 7.86
CA GLU A 78 -8.41 -0.18 9.19
C GLU A 78 -9.41 0.40 10.19
N LEU A 79 -9.68 1.71 10.10
CA LEU A 79 -10.66 2.37 10.96
C LEU A 79 -12.07 1.87 10.64
N ALA A 80 -12.39 1.70 9.36
CA ALA A 80 -13.66 1.13 8.94
C ALA A 80 -13.89 -0.28 9.50
N LEU A 81 -12.87 -1.14 9.42
CA LEU A 81 -12.94 -2.50 9.98
C LEU A 81 -13.19 -2.48 11.48
N ALA A 82 -12.49 -1.63 12.23
CA ALA A 82 -12.70 -1.52 13.67
C ALA A 82 -14.10 -0.98 14.01
N MET A 83 -14.62 -0.02 13.23
CA MET A 83 -15.97 0.53 13.39
C MET A 83 -17.06 -0.50 13.08
N GLN A 84 -16.92 -1.25 11.99
CA GLN A 84 -17.86 -2.31 11.63
C GLN A 84 -17.94 -3.36 12.73
N GLN A 85 -16.78 -3.82 13.24
CA GLN A 85 -16.72 -4.77 14.35
C GLN A 85 -17.36 -4.22 15.64
N ALA A 86 -17.31 -2.89 15.85
CA ALA A 86 -17.95 -2.23 16.97
C ALA A 86 -19.46 -1.97 16.76
N GLY A 87 -20.00 -2.31 15.59
CA GLY A 87 -21.39 -2.09 15.20
C GLY A 87 -21.68 -0.70 14.63
N ASP A 88 -20.67 0.17 14.49
CA ASP A 88 -20.80 1.49 13.85
C ASP A 88 -20.68 1.33 12.32
N LEU A 89 -21.72 0.77 11.71
CA LEU A 89 -21.75 0.52 10.26
C LEU A 89 -21.72 1.83 9.46
N ALA A 90 -22.38 2.88 9.96
CA ALA A 90 -22.41 4.19 9.30
C ALA A 90 -21.02 4.84 9.27
N GLY A 91 -20.32 4.81 10.40
CA GLY A 91 -18.92 5.23 10.49
C GLY A 91 -18.02 4.38 9.59
N ALA A 92 -18.18 3.06 9.61
CA ALA A 92 -17.37 2.15 8.80
C ALA A 92 -17.47 2.47 7.31
N ARG A 93 -18.69 2.65 6.81
CA ARG A 93 -18.96 3.00 5.43
C ARG A 93 -18.28 4.31 5.02
N LEU A 94 -18.44 5.37 5.81
CA LEU A 94 -17.81 6.67 5.53
C LEU A 94 -16.29 6.55 5.41
N GLN A 95 -15.67 5.73 6.26
CA GLN A 95 -14.23 5.51 6.21
C GLN A 95 -13.79 4.69 4.98
N LEU A 96 -14.61 3.73 4.52
CA LEU A 96 -14.35 3.00 3.27
C LEU A 96 -14.47 3.91 2.05
N GLU A 97 -15.50 4.75 2.00
CA GLU A 97 -15.69 5.73 0.92
C GLU A 97 -14.52 6.73 0.87
N GLU A 98 -14.02 7.21 2.01
CA GLU A 98 -12.84 8.08 2.08
C GLU A 98 -11.54 7.34 1.67
N SER A 99 -11.40 6.08 2.07
CA SER A 99 -10.26 5.24 1.66
C SER A 99 -10.20 5.08 0.14
N LEU A 100 -11.34 4.80 -0.49
CA LEU A 100 -11.47 4.70 -1.94
C LEU A 100 -11.16 6.03 -2.64
N ALA A 101 -11.70 7.15 -2.14
CA ALA A 101 -11.44 8.47 -2.71
C ALA A 101 -9.93 8.82 -2.70
N ILE A 102 -9.23 8.54 -1.61
CA ILE A 102 -7.78 8.76 -1.52
C ILE A 102 -7.03 7.78 -2.44
N ALA A 103 -7.45 6.51 -2.48
CA ALA A 103 -6.84 5.53 -3.35
C ALA A 103 -6.94 5.96 -4.81
N ASP A 104 -8.13 6.35 -5.27
CA ASP A 104 -8.37 6.87 -6.62
C ASP A 104 -7.51 8.09 -6.96
N GLU A 105 -7.36 9.03 -6.03
CA GLU A 105 -6.51 10.21 -6.25
C GLU A 105 -5.03 9.84 -6.38
N LEU A 106 -4.55 8.91 -5.56
CA LEU A 106 -3.19 8.36 -5.69
C LEU A 106 -2.99 7.64 -7.03
N CYS A 107 -4.06 7.05 -7.59
CA CYS A 107 -4.01 6.43 -8.93
C CYS A 107 -3.85 7.49 -10.02
N ARG A 108 -4.61 8.59 -9.94
CA ARG A 108 -4.57 9.67 -10.94
C ARG A 108 -3.27 10.47 -10.90
N GLY A 109 -2.63 10.57 -9.74
CA GLY A 109 -1.42 11.37 -9.53
C GLY A 109 -0.08 10.73 -9.94
N LYS A 110 -0.05 9.51 -10.49
CA LYS A 110 1.21 8.82 -10.81
C LYS A 110 1.88 9.33 -12.09
N HIS A 111 3.01 10.03 -11.89
CA HIS A 111 4.06 10.29 -12.87
C HIS A 111 4.87 9.01 -13.18
N LEU A 112 5.20 8.89 -14.47
CA LEU A 112 5.91 7.84 -15.23
C LEU A 112 7.15 7.18 -14.56
N SER A 113 7.17 5.84 -14.48
CA SER A 113 8.37 4.99 -14.75
C SER A 113 8.00 3.50 -14.85
N ASN A 114 8.86 2.67 -15.48
CA ASN A 114 8.70 1.25 -15.86
C ASN A 114 8.28 0.23 -14.74
N SER A 115 7.98 0.67 -13.51
CA SER A 115 7.43 -0.15 -12.42
C SER A 115 5.89 -0.31 -12.46
N GLN A 116 5.26 0.18 -13.52
CA GLN A 116 3.81 0.35 -13.67
C GLN A 116 3.03 -0.95 -13.42
N ASP A 117 3.46 -2.09 -13.98
CA ASP A 117 2.72 -3.35 -13.85
C ASP A 117 2.63 -3.87 -12.41
N VAL A 118 3.69 -3.69 -11.60
CA VAL A 118 3.71 -4.15 -10.20
C VAL A 118 2.94 -3.19 -9.29
N GLN A 119 3.04 -1.88 -9.55
CA GLN A 119 2.26 -0.89 -8.81
C GLN A 119 0.77 -0.98 -9.13
N ASP A 120 0.40 -1.18 -10.38
CA ASP A 120 -0.98 -1.38 -10.82
C ASP A 120 -1.51 -2.69 -10.23
N PHE A 121 -0.71 -3.76 -10.22
CA PHE A 121 -1.07 -5.03 -9.58
C PHE A 121 -1.39 -4.92 -8.07
N LEU A 122 -0.51 -4.29 -7.29
CA LEU A 122 -0.72 -4.12 -5.84
C LEU A 122 -1.90 -3.20 -5.52
N GLN A 123 -2.15 -2.23 -6.39
CA GLN A 123 -3.25 -1.28 -6.27
C GLN A 123 -4.60 -1.93 -6.59
N GLU A 124 -4.67 -2.74 -7.65
CA GLU A 124 -5.86 -3.52 -8.01
C GLU A 124 -6.24 -4.50 -6.89
N HIS A 125 -5.25 -5.14 -6.25
CA HIS A 125 -5.50 -5.97 -5.06
C HIS A 125 -6.14 -5.17 -3.92
N PHE A 126 -5.59 -3.99 -3.62
CA PHE A 126 -6.09 -3.15 -2.54
C PHE A 126 -7.52 -2.63 -2.81
N LEU A 127 -7.80 -2.16 -4.02
CA LEU A 127 -9.15 -1.72 -4.44
C LEU A 127 -10.16 -2.87 -4.38
N THR A 128 -9.75 -4.07 -4.80
CA THR A 128 -10.59 -5.28 -4.71
C THR A 128 -11.05 -5.54 -3.27
N SER A 129 -10.14 -5.43 -2.29
CA SER A 129 -10.48 -5.60 -0.87
C SER A 129 -11.39 -4.50 -0.33
N LEU A 130 -11.18 -3.23 -0.72
CA LEU A 130 -12.02 -2.12 -0.27
C LEU A 130 -13.46 -2.25 -0.77
N TYR A 131 -13.65 -2.58 -2.04
CA TYR A 131 -14.99 -2.76 -2.61
C TYR A 131 -15.72 -3.97 -2.01
N ALA A 132 -15.01 -5.07 -1.72
CA ALA A 132 -15.58 -6.20 -1.01
C ALA A 132 -16.08 -5.81 0.39
N HIS A 133 -15.28 -5.06 1.15
CA HIS A 133 -15.68 -4.58 2.48
C HIS A 133 -16.84 -3.58 2.41
N LEU A 134 -16.81 -2.66 1.45
CA LEU A 134 -17.91 -1.70 1.25
C LEU A 134 -19.21 -2.43 0.93
N SER A 135 -19.17 -3.43 0.05
CA SER A 135 -20.34 -4.26 -0.25
C SER A 135 -20.88 -4.95 1.01
N GLY A 136 -20.01 -5.56 1.81
CA GLY A 136 -20.38 -6.19 3.08
C GLY A 136 -21.04 -5.21 4.07
N VAL A 137 -20.45 -4.03 4.28
CA VAL A 137 -21.00 -3.01 5.19
C VAL A 137 -22.35 -2.49 4.67
N CYS A 138 -22.49 -2.22 3.37
CA CYS A 138 -23.76 -1.79 2.79
C CYS A 138 -24.85 -2.85 2.94
N ARG A 139 -24.51 -4.14 2.77
CA ARG A 139 -25.43 -5.26 2.98
C ARG A 139 -25.89 -5.36 4.44
N GLU A 140 -24.97 -5.22 5.39
CA GLU A 140 -25.28 -5.19 6.82
C GLU A 140 -26.17 -3.99 7.21
N GLN A 141 -26.03 -2.87 6.52
CA GLN A 141 -26.92 -1.70 6.65
C GLN A 141 -28.30 -1.88 5.99
N GLY A 142 -28.48 -2.91 5.16
CA GLY A 142 -29.67 -3.07 4.33
C GLY A 142 -29.71 -2.21 3.07
N ASP A 143 -28.61 -1.52 2.72
CA ASP A 143 -28.46 -0.74 1.48
C ASP A 143 -28.03 -1.68 0.34
N ILE A 144 -28.98 -2.48 -0.14
CA ILE A 144 -28.72 -3.51 -1.15
C ILE A 144 -28.23 -2.91 -2.47
N THR A 145 -28.77 -1.77 -2.89
CA THR A 145 -28.35 -1.10 -4.13
C THR A 145 -26.86 -0.75 -4.11
N LYS A 146 -26.37 -0.16 -3.01
CA LYS A 146 -24.93 0.14 -2.90
C LYS A 146 -24.08 -1.08 -2.65
N SER A 147 -24.62 -2.12 -2.02
CA SER A 147 -23.95 -3.43 -1.93
C SER A 147 -23.69 -3.98 -3.33
N ASP A 148 -24.67 -3.94 -4.22
CA ASP A 148 -24.57 -4.46 -5.59
C ASP A 148 -23.61 -3.62 -6.44
N GLU A 149 -23.67 -2.30 -6.33
CA GLU A 149 -22.72 -1.40 -7.01
C GLU A 149 -21.28 -1.67 -6.57
N ALA A 150 -21.03 -1.80 -5.26
CA ALA A 150 -19.71 -2.13 -4.74
C ALA A 150 -19.26 -3.54 -5.15
N GLU A 151 -20.18 -4.51 -5.25
CA GLU A 151 -19.88 -5.88 -5.71
C GLU A 151 -19.49 -5.90 -7.19
N GLN A 152 -20.17 -5.13 -8.04
CA GLN A 152 -19.80 -4.99 -9.45
C GLN A 152 -18.39 -4.40 -9.59
N LEU A 153 -18.07 -3.36 -8.83
CA LEU A 153 -16.73 -2.76 -8.84
C LEU A 153 -15.67 -3.72 -8.31
N HIS A 154 -15.96 -4.47 -7.24
CA HIS A 154 -15.11 -5.53 -6.74
C HIS A 154 -14.74 -6.52 -7.85
N LEU A 155 -15.72 -7.03 -8.60
CA LEU A 155 -15.48 -7.99 -9.68
C LEU A 155 -14.62 -7.41 -10.82
N VAL A 156 -14.83 -6.14 -11.18
CA VAL A 156 -14.00 -5.46 -12.20
C VAL A 156 -12.53 -5.41 -11.75
N HIS A 157 -12.27 -4.99 -10.52
CA HIS A 157 -10.92 -4.90 -9.96
C HIS A 157 -10.30 -6.28 -9.74
N GLU A 158 -11.09 -7.27 -9.30
CA GLU A 158 -10.63 -8.64 -9.13
C GLU A 158 -10.16 -9.25 -10.46
N GLN A 159 -10.91 -8.99 -11.55
CA GLN A 159 -10.53 -9.45 -12.88
C GLN A 159 -9.22 -8.80 -13.34
N ARG A 160 -9.06 -7.49 -13.15
CA ARG A 160 -7.81 -6.78 -13.47
C ARG A 160 -6.63 -7.29 -12.68
N TYR A 161 -6.83 -7.52 -11.37
CA TYR A 161 -5.84 -8.13 -10.49
C TYR A 161 -5.41 -9.51 -11.01
N LYS A 162 -6.35 -10.39 -11.34
CA LYS A 162 -6.07 -11.74 -11.89
C LYS A 162 -5.28 -11.66 -13.20
N SER A 163 -5.68 -10.78 -14.12
CA SER A 163 -4.95 -10.57 -15.39
C SER A 163 -3.56 -9.97 -15.18
N GLY A 164 -3.39 -9.06 -14.21
CA GLY A 164 -2.08 -8.54 -13.80
C GLY A 164 -1.18 -9.64 -13.23
N LEU A 165 -1.72 -10.48 -12.34
CA LEU A 165 -1.00 -11.60 -11.73
C LEU A 165 -0.47 -12.56 -12.80
N GLN A 166 -1.30 -12.91 -13.78
CA GLN A 166 -0.92 -13.80 -14.87
C GLN A 166 0.21 -13.22 -15.72
N ARG A 167 0.11 -11.93 -16.11
CA ARG A 167 1.18 -11.24 -16.85
C ARG A 167 2.49 -11.24 -16.07
N TRP A 168 2.43 -10.93 -14.78
CA TRP A 168 3.60 -10.96 -13.91
C TRP A 168 4.23 -12.36 -13.80
N GLN A 169 3.40 -13.40 -13.64
CA GLN A 169 3.88 -14.78 -13.61
C GLN A 169 4.58 -15.18 -14.92
N ALA A 170 4.03 -14.78 -16.06
CA ALA A 170 4.61 -15.03 -17.37
C ALA A 170 5.98 -14.33 -17.54
N LEU A 171 6.07 -13.05 -17.18
CA LEU A 171 7.34 -12.29 -17.21
C LEU A 171 8.40 -12.92 -16.31
N ARG A 172 8.00 -13.35 -15.09
CA ARG A 172 8.90 -14.03 -14.18
C ARG A 172 9.40 -15.35 -14.76
N GLN A 173 8.53 -16.13 -15.40
CA GLN A 173 8.92 -17.39 -16.05
C GLN A 173 9.90 -17.16 -17.21
N GLN A 174 9.66 -16.14 -18.05
CA GLN A 174 10.57 -15.76 -19.11
C GLN A 174 11.94 -15.34 -18.57
N ALA A 175 11.98 -14.52 -17.51
CA ALA A 175 13.22 -14.10 -16.86
C ALA A 175 14.00 -15.29 -16.25
N MET A 176 13.31 -16.30 -15.73
CA MET A 176 13.95 -17.53 -15.22
C MET A 176 14.48 -18.45 -16.33
N GLN A 177 13.98 -18.30 -17.57
CA GLN A 177 14.43 -19.06 -18.74
C GLN A 177 15.47 -18.32 -19.57
N ALA A 178 15.75 -17.05 -19.26
CA ALA A 178 16.78 -16.28 -19.93
C ALA A 178 18.17 -16.90 -19.66
N PRO A 179 19.02 -17.04 -20.70
CA PRO A 179 20.37 -17.55 -20.52
C PRO A 179 21.17 -16.63 -19.59
N SER A 180 21.95 -17.22 -18.69
CA SER A 180 22.88 -16.48 -17.84
C SER A 180 23.88 -15.69 -18.72
N PRO A 181 24.30 -14.47 -18.35
CA PRO A 181 25.36 -13.74 -19.05
C PRO A 181 26.64 -14.58 -19.28
N SER A 182 26.91 -15.54 -18.39
CA SER A 182 28.01 -16.50 -18.47
C SER A 182 27.88 -17.57 -19.57
N GLN A 183 26.73 -17.65 -20.25
CA GLN A 183 26.47 -18.57 -21.37
C GLN A 183 26.75 -17.94 -22.73
N PHE A 184 27.00 -16.63 -22.80
CA PHE A 184 27.47 -15.96 -24.01
C PHE A 184 28.98 -16.18 -24.16
N THR A 185 29.38 -17.12 -25.01
CA THR A 185 30.78 -17.55 -25.17
C THR A 185 31.55 -16.78 -26.23
N SER A 186 30.92 -15.86 -26.98
CA SER A 186 31.59 -15.06 -28.01
C SER A 186 31.38 -13.56 -27.80
N SER A 187 32.41 -12.76 -28.10
CA SER A 187 32.36 -11.30 -28.09
C SER A 187 31.47 -10.72 -29.19
N VAL A 188 31.09 -11.52 -30.19
CA VAL A 188 30.28 -11.13 -31.35
C VAL A 188 28.78 -11.15 -31.00
N ASP A 189 28.34 -12.08 -30.15
CA ASP A 189 26.96 -12.14 -29.66
C ASP A 189 26.62 -11.00 -28.67
N ARG A 190 27.66 -10.28 -28.18
CA ARG A 190 27.55 -9.22 -27.18
C ARG A 190 27.26 -7.84 -27.77
N GLU A 191 27.53 -7.62 -29.05
CA GLU A 191 27.37 -6.31 -29.72
C GLU A 191 26.03 -6.16 -30.46
N GLU A 192 25.35 -7.25 -30.82
CA GLU A 192 24.09 -7.21 -31.59
C GLU A 192 22.83 -7.06 -30.73
N HIS A 193 22.93 -7.24 -29.41
CA HIS A 193 21.84 -7.02 -28.45
C HIS A 193 22.03 -5.72 -27.64
N ASP A 194 21.62 -4.60 -28.24
CA ASP A 194 21.12 -3.32 -27.66
C ASP A 194 21.89 -2.67 -26.47
N PRO A 195 22.17 -1.34 -26.48
CA PRO A 195 23.00 -0.66 -25.47
C PRO A 195 22.36 -0.55 -24.07
N LEU A 196 21.19 -1.13 -23.85
CA LEU A 196 20.53 -1.26 -22.53
C LEU A 196 21.14 -2.38 -21.65
N TRP A 197 21.98 -3.25 -22.21
CA TRP A 197 22.57 -4.39 -21.50
C TRP A 197 23.99 -4.14 -20.94
N GLN A 198 24.49 -2.90 -21.03
CA GLN A 198 25.78 -2.49 -20.44
C GLN A 198 25.70 -2.11 -18.95
N GLU A 199 24.61 -2.45 -18.25
CA GLU A 199 24.57 -2.32 -16.80
C GLU A 199 25.08 -3.61 -16.15
N ASP A 200 26.35 -3.53 -15.71
CA ASP A 200 27.05 -4.24 -14.64
C ASP A 200 26.30 -5.47 -14.08
N GLU A 201 26.86 -6.68 -14.14
CA GLU A 201 26.24 -7.90 -13.55
C GLU A 201 25.84 -7.70 -12.08
N ASP A 202 26.57 -6.84 -11.37
CA ASP A 202 26.26 -6.41 -10.01
C ASP A 202 24.93 -5.63 -9.92
N PHE A 203 24.51 -4.87 -10.94
CA PHE A 203 23.22 -4.19 -10.99
C PHE A 203 22.08 -5.20 -11.02
N TRP A 204 22.13 -6.22 -11.88
CA TRP A 204 21.08 -7.24 -11.97
C TRP A 204 20.96 -8.04 -10.69
N GLU A 205 22.06 -8.48 -10.09
CA GLU A 205 22.01 -9.16 -8.79
C GLU A 205 21.50 -8.24 -7.67
N ARG A 206 21.93 -6.97 -7.62
CA ARG A 206 21.45 -6.01 -6.61
C ARG A 206 19.98 -5.70 -6.80
N TRP A 207 19.53 -5.52 -8.04
CA TRP A 207 18.13 -5.25 -8.39
C TRP A 207 17.26 -6.46 -8.03
N GLN A 208 17.66 -7.67 -8.42
CA GLN A 208 16.92 -8.89 -8.15
C GLN A 208 16.84 -9.19 -6.65
N ARG A 209 17.94 -8.99 -5.89
CA ARG A 209 17.96 -9.13 -4.43
C ARG A 209 17.10 -8.08 -3.74
N GLN A 210 17.23 -6.79 -4.09
CA GLN A 210 16.41 -5.74 -3.47
C GLN A 210 14.93 -5.89 -3.82
N PHE A 211 14.62 -6.26 -5.06
CA PHE A 211 13.26 -6.52 -5.51
C PHE A 211 12.64 -7.71 -4.78
N LEU A 212 13.36 -8.85 -4.66
CA LEU A 212 12.92 -10.01 -3.89
C LEU A 212 12.75 -9.70 -2.40
N ILE A 213 13.64 -8.92 -1.78
CA ILE A 213 13.53 -8.53 -0.37
C ILE A 213 12.29 -7.66 -0.14
N VAL A 214 12.05 -6.65 -0.99
CA VAL A 214 10.88 -5.78 -0.90
C VAL A 214 9.59 -6.57 -1.15
N LEU A 215 9.58 -7.45 -2.16
CA LEU A 215 8.43 -8.29 -2.48
C LEU A 215 8.11 -9.28 -1.35
N THR A 216 9.13 -9.90 -0.75
CA THR A 216 8.97 -10.85 0.36
C THR A 216 8.46 -10.15 1.61
N ALA A 217 8.98 -8.94 1.91
CA ALA A 217 8.51 -8.13 3.02
C ALA A 217 7.05 -7.68 2.86
N ILE A 218 6.64 -7.32 1.64
CA ILE A 218 5.25 -6.96 1.32
C ILE A 218 4.34 -8.17 1.42
N MET A 219 4.73 -9.32 0.87
CA MET A 219 3.94 -10.56 0.96
C MET A 219 3.80 -11.04 2.40
N LEU A 220 4.86 -10.97 3.21
CA LEU A 220 4.79 -11.28 4.64
C LEU A 220 3.86 -10.32 5.40
N ALA A 221 3.86 -9.03 5.05
CA ALA A 221 2.94 -8.06 5.64
C ALA A 221 1.48 -8.36 5.26
N ILE A 222 1.20 -8.75 4.01
CA ILE A 222 -0.13 -9.12 3.53
C ILE A 222 -0.63 -10.41 4.21
N VAL A 223 0.25 -11.42 4.35
CA VAL A 223 -0.07 -12.68 5.03
C VAL A 223 -0.31 -12.45 6.54
N ALA A 224 0.50 -11.62 7.19
CA ALA A 224 0.29 -11.25 8.60
C ALA A 224 -1.05 -10.51 8.80
N LEU A 225 -1.44 -9.64 7.85
CA LEU A 225 -2.73 -8.96 7.84
C LEU A 225 -3.91 -9.91 7.62
N HIS A 226 -3.75 -10.97 6.81
CA HIS A 226 -4.81 -11.93 6.50
C HIS A 226 -5.01 -13.00 7.58
N PHE A 227 -3.94 -13.46 8.24
CA PHE A 227 -4.02 -14.58 9.18
C PHE A 227 -4.02 -14.18 10.65
N GLY A 228 -3.95 -12.88 10.97
CA GLY A 228 -3.86 -12.42 12.36
C GLY A 228 -2.63 -12.94 13.10
N LEU A 229 -1.62 -13.42 12.35
CA LEU A 229 -0.30 -13.78 12.86
C LEU A 229 0.56 -12.51 12.90
N ALA A 230 0.28 -11.68 13.90
CA ALA A 230 1.18 -10.63 14.38
C ALA A 230 0.98 -10.48 15.89
#